data_AF-A0A380BF75-F1
#
_entry.id   AF-A0A380BF75-F1
#
_cell.length_a   1.000
_cell.length_b   1.000
_cell.length_c   1.000
_cell.angle_alpha   90.00
_cell.angle_beta   90.00
_cell.angle_gamma   90.00
#
_symmetry.space_group_name_H-M   'P 1'
#
loop_
_entity.id
_entity.type
_entity.pdbx_description
1 polymer ?
#
loop_
_entity_poly.entity_id
_entity_poly.type
_entity_poly.pdbx_seq_one_letter_code
_entity_poly.pdbx_strand_id
1 'polypeptide(L)'
;MKPKEFIETYSDDILYLYDMREAMLTHPFKETTHHLFSASFSRIYCVFIIGNIESMIKQWSKYIDNNILSGFFDKNKSNFSKINNLYEAFIKNGINADKEILNDYLAIKYLRNTIIHSDWKENHKSFILERGFPLDSRDLNDTHLQKMKNVNENMMFYIAMLSFFDSKSKSFSNNDSIIRTNVALPEADGIIRKEQLPQLIWNNLKRIIDRFDILFEDIQNPTNDELLYLAEESLFFWEEYKRYRTIGESISKKSIISSLDILKDLLQSQCFMKFPIGTINLETLHDNCVEKNISDEEFFTLFNAAVKYSAKDVLKAIINGKNIYNNLPSLSIFKLFVHYLPRIVPERNDYFIKEAKEILTLFEISRYYYHYIEQDTNILNLNKTIESYKDKIKIIETPYVSNE
;
A
#
# COMPACT_ATOMS: atom_id res chain seq x y z
N MET A 1 22.38 0.96 -11.40
CA MET A 1 22.20 1.28 -12.84
C MET A 1 20.82 1.85 -13.00
N LYS A 2 20.63 3.01 -13.64
CA LYS A 2 19.30 3.62 -13.77
C LYS A 2 18.56 2.97 -14.96
N PRO A 3 17.38 2.37 -14.76
CA PRO A 3 16.52 1.95 -15.85
C PRO A 3 16.24 3.12 -16.81
N LYS A 4 15.82 2.83 -18.05
CA LYS A 4 15.40 3.92 -18.93
C LYS A 4 14.00 4.32 -18.51
N GLU A 5 13.73 5.62 -18.61
CA GLU A 5 12.42 6.25 -18.36
C GLU A 5 11.26 5.36 -18.78
N PHE A 6 11.22 4.91 -20.04
CA PHE A 6 10.09 4.11 -20.54
C PHE A 6 9.82 2.79 -19.81
N ILE A 7 10.83 2.14 -19.22
CA ILE A 7 10.58 0.92 -18.43
C ILE A 7 9.96 1.27 -17.08
N GLU A 8 10.44 2.34 -16.46
CA GLU A 8 9.88 2.83 -15.19
C GLU A 8 8.43 3.29 -15.42
N THR A 9 8.19 4.08 -16.48
CA THR A 9 6.85 4.58 -16.79
C THR A 9 5.88 3.47 -17.15
N TYR A 10 6.28 2.42 -17.89
CA TYR A 10 5.37 1.29 -18.18
C TYR A 10 4.95 0.54 -16.92
N SER A 11 5.87 0.37 -15.95
CA SER A 11 5.55 -0.24 -14.66
C SER A 11 4.57 0.63 -13.88
N ASP A 12 4.84 1.93 -13.80
CA ASP A 12 3.99 2.90 -13.10
C ASP A 12 2.60 2.99 -13.76
N ASP A 13 2.54 3.05 -15.10
CA ASP A 13 1.29 3.06 -15.87
C ASP A 13 0.45 1.81 -15.59
N ILE A 14 1.07 0.63 -15.50
CA ILE A 14 0.37 -0.61 -15.15
C ILE A 14 -0.21 -0.53 -13.74
N LEU A 15 0.53 0.02 -12.77
CA LEU A 15 0.04 0.23 -11.40
C LEU A 15 -1.14 1.21 -11.39
N TYR A 16 -1.02 2.35 -12.07
CA TYR A 16 -2.11 3.33 -12.17
C TYR A 16 -3.33 2.78 -12.89
N LEU A 17 -3.16 1.90 -13.88
CA LEU A 17 -4.27 1.20 -14.51
C LEU A 17 -4.99 0.30 -13.50
N TYR A 18 -4.27 -0.45 -12.65
CA TYR A 18 -4.90 -1.23 -11.60
C TYR A 18 -5.66 -0.36 -10.60
N ASP A 19 -5.06 0.72 -10.13
CA ASP A 19 -5.69 1.68 -9.23
C ASP A 19 -6.96 2.29 -9.87
N MET A 20 -6.89 2.62 -11.15
CA MET A 20 -8.05 3.09 -11.92
C MET A 20 -9.13 2.02 -11.99
N ARG A 21 -8.79 0.76 -12.25
CA ARG A 21 -9.76 -0.34 -12.30
C ARG A 21 -10.45 -0.50 -10.97
N GLU A 22 -9.68 -0.58 -9.90
CA GLU A 22 -10.19 -0.72 -8.54
C GLU A 22 -11.10 0.45 -8.20
N ALA A 23 -10.63 1.69 -8.38
CA ALA A 23 -11.45 2.88 -8.13
C ALA A 23 -12.75 2.84 -8.95
N MET A 24 -12.69 2.58 -10.25
CA MET A 24 -13.89 2.58 -11.10
C MET A 24 -14.92 1.52 -10.74
N LEU A 25 -14.48 0.34 -10.30
CA LEU A 25 -15.37 -0.76 -9.92
C LEU A 25 -15.84 -0.68 -8.48
N THR A 26 -15.10 0.03 -7.62
CA THR A 26 -15.39 0.10 -6.19
C THR A 26 -15.91 1.45 -5.70
N HIS A 27 -15.94 2.46 -6.57
CA HIS A 27 -16.36 3.79 -6.17
C HIS A 27 -17.86 3.79 -5.80
N PRO A 28 -18.23 4.13 -4.55
CA PRO A 28 -19.58 3.95 -4.03
C PRO A 28 -20.64 4.82 -4.73
N PHE A 29 -20.20 5.93 -5.33
CA PHE A 29 -21.08 6.85 -6.06
C PHE A 29 -21.04 6.68 -7.58
N LYS A 30 -20.39 5.62 -8.09
CA LYS A 30 -20.28 5.40 -9.52
C LYS A 30 -20.89 4.06 -9.90
N GLU A 31 -21.97 4.11 -10.67
CA GLU A 31 -22.47 2.91 -11.33
C GLU A 31 -21.58 2.60 -12.53
N THR A 32 -20.78 1.54 -12.41
CA THR A 32 -19.95 1.04 -13.49
C THR A 32 -20.50 -0.31 -13.95
N THR A 33 -20.83 -0.43 -15.23
CA THR A 33 -21.21 -1.72 -15.81
C THR A 33 -19.99 -2.64 -15.86
N HIS A 34 -19.86 -3.52 -14.87
CA HIS A 34 -18.66 -4.33 -14.64
C HIS A 34 -18.15 -5.03 -15.91
N HIS A 35 -19.02 -5.73 -16.65
CA HIS A 35 -18.60 -6.46 -17.86
C HIS A 35 -18.05 -5.53 -18.96
N LEU A 36 -18.69 -4.39 -19.22
CA LEU A 36 -18.22 -3.43 -20.23
C LEU A 36 -16.90 -2.79 -19.81
N PHE A 37 -16.77 -2.46 -18.53
CA PHE A 37 -15.57 -1.87 -17.99
C PHE A 37 -14.41 -2.85 -17.98
N SER A 38 -14.60 -4.07 -17.46
CA SER A 38 -13.58 -5.13 -17.50
C SER A 38 -13.13 -5.42 -18.93
N ALA A 39 -14.05 -5.52 -19.89
CA ALA A 39 -13.67 -5.72 -21.28
C ALA A 39 -12.82 -4.55 -21.82
N SER A 40 -13.23 -3.31 -21.55
CA SER A 40 -12.51 -2.10 -21.98
C SER A 40 -11.14 -1.99 -21.34
N PHE A 41 -11.07 -2.25 -20.04
CA PHE A 41 -9.84 -2.30 -19.28
C PHE A 41 -8.89 -3.37 -19.81
N SER A 42 -9.37 -4.60 -20.05
CA SER A 42 -8.56 -5.68 -20.63
C SER A 42 -7.96 -5.30 -21.98
N ARG A 43 -8.71 -4.58 -22.84
CA ARG A 43 -8.17 -4.09 -24.13
C ARG A 43 -7.03 -3.10 -23.93
N ILE A 44 -7.19 -2.12 -23.03
CA ILE A 44 -6.13 -1.15 -22.69
C ILE A 44 -4.93 -1.87 -22.09
N TYR A 45 -5.16 -2.68 -21.06
CA TYR A 45 -4.14 -3.43 -20.34
C TYR A 45 -3.32 -4.32 -21.27
N CYS A 46 -3.98 -5.04 -22.18
CA CYS A 46 -3.34 -5.87 -23.20
C CYS A 46 -2.32 -5.08 -24.06
N VAL A 47 -2.64 -3.82 -24.42
CA VAL A 47 -1.71 -2.96 -25.18
C VAL A 47 -0.47 -2.61 -24.35
N PHE A 48 -0.67 -2.21 -23.09
CA PHE A 48 0.41 -1.82 -22.19
C PHE A 48 1.34 -2.97 -21.84
N ILE A 49 0.82 -4.16 -21.50
CA ILE A 49 1.68 -5.28 -21.09
C ILE A 49 2.56 -5.79 -22.24
N ILE A 50 2.05 -5.81 -23.48
CA ILE A 50 2.87 -6.21 -24.63
C ILE A 50 3.97 -5.18 -24.87
N GLY A 51 3.65 -3.88 -24.80
CA GLY A 51 4.64 -2.82 -24.91
C GLY A 51 5.70 -2.88 -23.82
N ASN A 52 5.30 -3.13 -22.57
CA ASN A 52 6.17 -3.27 -21.41
C ASN A 52 7.14 -4.44 -21.58
N ILE A 53 6.62 -5.66 -21.83
CA ILE A 53 7.43 -6.87 -21.98
C ILE A 53 8.41 -6.73 -23.15
N GLU A 54 7.97 -6.24 -24.31
CA GLU A 54 8.87 -6.07 -25.46
C GLU A 54 9.95 -5.00 -25.20
N SER A 55 9.60 -3.90 -24.54
CA SER A 55 10.56 -2.86 -24.16
C SER A 55 11.61 -3.40 -23.18
N MET A 56 11.17 -4.19 -22.20
CA MET A 56 12.03 -4.91 -21.28
C MET A 56 12.98 -5.85 -22.01
N ILE A 57 12.48 -6.78 -22.84
CA ILE A 57 13.33 -7.73 -23.59
C ILE A 57 14.39 -6.96 -24.40
N LYS A 58 13.99 -5.88 -25.09
CA LYS A 58 14.88 -5.07 -25.93
C LYS A 58 15.95 -4.33 -25.13
N GLN A 59 15.63 -3.89 -23.93
CA GLN A 59 16.58 -3.20 -23.08
C GLN A 59 17.55 -4.16 -22.42
N TRP A 60 17.03 -5.22 -21.81
CA TRP A 60 17.83 -6.25 -21.16
C TRP A 60 18.72 -7.01 -22.14
N SER A 61 18.31 -7.17 -23.40
CA SER A 61 19.16 -7.78 -24.44
C SER A 61 20.46 -7.03 -24.71
N LYS A 62 20.57 -5.75 -24.30
CA LYS A 62 21.80 -4.96 -24.45
C LYS A 62 22.82 -5.18 -23.34
N TYR A 63 22.38 -5.74 -22.22
CA TYR A 63 23.18 -5.89 -21.00
C TYR A 63 23.51 -7.33 -20.68
N ILE A 64 22.69 -8.26 -21.17
CA ILE A 64 22.99 -9.68 -21.09
C ILE A 64 24.03 -9.99 -22.19
N ASP A 65 25.30 -10.03 -21.80
CA ASP A 65 26.40 -10.60 -22.58
C ASP A 65 25.99 -12.03 -22.95
N ASN A 66 25.64 -12.26 -24.22
CA ASN A 66 25.43 -13.56 -24.91
C ASN A 66 24.32 -13.55 -25.99
N ASN A 67 23.73 -12.39 -26.35
CA ASN A 67 22.68 -12.32 -27.38
C ASN A 67 21.46 -13.22 -27.10
N ILE A 68 21.26 -13.64 -25.84
CA ILE A 68 20.23 -14.62 -25.43
C ILE A 68 18.83 -14.19 -25.88
N LEU A 69 18.55 -12.88 -25.76
CA LEU A 69 17.25 -12.29 -26.09
C LEU A 69 17.17 -11.74 -27.52
N SER A 70 18.27 -11.70 -28.29
CA SER A 70 18.29 -11.04 -29.61
C SER A 70 17.43 -11.79 -30.64
N GLY A 71 17.32 -13.12 -30.51
CA GLY A 71 16.51 -13.97 -31.37
C GLY A 71 15.00 -13.65 -31.34
N PHE A 72 14.53 -12.95 -30.32
CA PHE A 72 13.14 -12.50 -30.21
C PHE A 72 12.79 -11.40 -31.23
N PHE A 73 13.73 -10.53 -31.59
CA PHE A 73 13.50 -9.42 -32.53
C PHE A 73 13.89 -9.71 -33.98
N ASP A 74 14.21 -10.96 -34.31
CA ASP A 74 14.54 -11.38 -35.67
C ASP A 74 13.35 -11.21 -36.62
N LYS A 75 13.44 -10.27 -37.57
CA LYS A 75 12.33 -9.97 -38.49
C LYS A 75 11.97 -11.13 -39.42
N ASN A 76 12.89 -12.08 -39.64
CA ASN A 76 12.70 -13.19 -40.58
C ASN A 76 12.02 -14.41 -39.92
N LYS A 77 11.83 -14.39 -38.59
CA LYS A 77 11.20 -15.49 -37.84
C LYS A 77 9.74 -15.22 -37.55
N SER A 78 8.94 -16.28 -37.62
CA SER A 78 7.55 -16.27 -37.17
C SER A 78 7.45 -15.93 -35.67
N ASN A 79 6.31 -15.39 -35.22
CA ASN A 79 6.13 -15.11 -33.79
C ASN A 79 6.21 -16.39 -32.95
N PHE A 80 5.68 -17.51 -33.42
CA PHE A 80 5.80 -18.80 -32.73
C PHE A 80 7.26 -19.22 -32.55
N SER A 81 8.09 -19.09 -33.60
CA SER A 81 9.52 -19.37 -33.52
C SER A 81 10.24 -18.44 -32.55
N LYS A 82 9.85 -17.16 -32.47
CA LYS A 82 10.42 -16.20 -31.52
C LYS A 82 10.14 -16.58 -30.07
N ILE A 83 8.91 -17.00 -29.77
CA ILE A 83 8.51 -17.43 -28.43
C ILE A 83 9.23 -18.71 -28.03
N ASN A 84 9.34 -19.69 -28.91
CA ASN A 84 10.10 -20.90 -28.61
C ASN A 84 11.59 -20.59 -28.38
N ASN A 85 12.20 -19.71 -29.19
CA ASN A 85 13.60 -19.32 -28.94
C ASN A 85 13.76 -18.63 -27.57
N LEU A 86 12.77 -17.83 -27.15
CA LEU A 86 12.78 -17.19 -25.84
C LEU A 86 12.63 -18.20 -24.69
N TYR A 87 11.74 -19.18 -24.86
CA TYR A 87 11.59 -20.29 -23.91
C TYR A 87 12.90 -21.06 -23.73
N GLU A 88 13.49 -21.52 -24.84
CA GLU A 88 14.76 -22.26 -24.82
C GLU A 88 15.89 -21.43 -24.23
N ALA A 89 15.88 -20.12 -24.47
CA ALA A 89 16.81 -19.19 -23.85
C ALA A 89 16.67 -19.17 -22.31
N PHE A 90 15.45 -19.14 -21.76
CA PHE A 90 15.25 -19.22 -20.31
C PHE A 90 15.74 -20.55 -19.74
N ILE A 91 15.33 -21.67 -20.34
CA ILE A 91 15.73 -23.02 -19.89
C ILE A 91 17.25 -23.20 -19.92
N LYS A 92 17.91 -22.78 -21.01
CA LYS A 92 19.37 -22.87 -21.16
C LYS A 92 20.13 -22.07 -20.10
N ASN A 93 19.53 -21.01 -19.56
CA ASN A 93 20.10 -20.17 -18.50
C ASN A 93 19.59 -20.57 -17.10
N GLY A 94 19.07 -21.79 -16.94
CA GLY A 94 18.67 -22.33 -15.64
C GLY A 94 17.38 -21.74 -15.07
N ILE A 95 16.60 -21.02 -15.88
CA ILE A 95 15.30 -20.49 -15.48
C ILE A 95 14.24 -21.49 -15.90
N ASN A 96 13.60 -22.15 -14.93
CA ASN A 96 12.48 -23.07 -15.17
C ASN A 96 11.19 -22.29 -15.52
N ALA A 97 11.19 -21.65 -16.69
CA ALA A 97 10.08 -20.86 -17.20
C ALA A 97 8.91 -21.76 -17.62
N ASP A 98 7.69 -21.28 -17.43
CA ASP A 98 6.50 -21.99 -17.84
C ASP A 98 6.13 -21.73 -19.30
N LYS A 99 6.12 -22.78 -20.13
CA LYS A 99 5.77 -22.66 -21.54
C LYS A 99 4.34 -22.16 -21.76
N GLU A 100 3.43 -22.44 -20.84
CA GLU A 100 2.04 -21.99 -20.95
C GLU A 100 1.92 -20.47 -20.82
N ILE A 101 2.71 -19.85 -19.94
CA ILE A 101 2.82 -18.38 -19.83
C ILE A 101 3.29 -17.77 -21.15
N LEU A 102 4.28 -18.38 -21.80
CA LEU A 102 4.82 -17.89 -23.07
C LEU A 102 3.83 -18.07 -24.23
N ASN A 103 3.06 -19.16 -24.23
CA ASN A 103 1.96 -19.38 -25.18
C ASN A 103 0.83 -18.36 -24.97
N ASP A 104 0.49 -18.05 -23.72
CA ASP A 104 -0.50 -17.04 -23.38
C ASP A 104 -0.03 -15.63 -23.77
N TYR A 105 1.25 -15.31 -23.55
CA TYR A 105 1.87 -14.09 -24.06
C TYR A 105 1.70 -13.95 -25.58
N LEU A 106 1.91 -15.03 -26.34
CA LEU A 106 1.72 -15.02 -27.79
C LEU A 106 0.26 -14.75 -28.19
N ALA A 107 -0.70 -15.39 -27.50
CA ALA A 107 -2.12 -15.17 -27.75
C ALA A 107 -2.52 -13.72 -27.43
N ILE A 108 -2.06 -13.18 -26.31
CA ILE A 108 -2.27 -11.77 -25.93
C ILE A 108 -1.65 -10.83 -26.98
N LYS A 109 -0.46 -11.15 -27.50
CA LYS A 109 0.18 -10.36 -28.57
C LYS A 109 -0.64 -10.36 -29.85
N TYR A 110 -1.21 -11.50 -30.24
CA TYR A 110 -2.11 -11.58 -31.38
C TYR A 110 -3.40 -10.79 -31.12
N LEU A 111 -4.00 -10.92 -29.93
CA LEU A 111 -5.19 -10.17 -29.53
C LEU A 111 -4.94 -8.65 -29.58
N ARG A 112 -3.81 -8.19 -29.01
CA ARG A 112 -3.35 -6.80 -29.05
C ARG A 112 -3.24 -6.27 -30.48
N ASN A 113 -2.64 -7.05 -31.38
CA ASN A 113 -2.49 -6.65 -32.78
C ASN A 113 -3.86 -6.51 -33.47
N THR A 114 -4.78 -7.44 -33.21
CA THR A 114 -6.15 -7.30 -33.70
C THR A 114 -6.82 -6.04 -33.15
N ILE A 115 -6.73 -5.78 -31.84
CA ILE A 115 -7.34 -4.59 -31.20
C ILE A 115 -6.83 -3.30 -31.85
N ILE A 116 -5.52 -3.20 -32.12
CA ILE A 116 -4.90 -1.99 -32.68
C ILE A 116 -5.18 -1.84 -34.17
N HIS A 117 -5.13 -2.94 -34.94
CA HIS A 117 -5.26 -2.89 -36.39
C HIS A 117 -6.69 -3.15 -36.88
N SER A 118 -7.62 -3.47 -35.97
CA SER A 118 -9.02 -3.80 -36.27
C SER A 118 -9.18 -4.93 -37.31
N ASP A 119 -8.23 -5.86 -37.37
CA ASP A 119 -8.22 -6.95 -38.35
C ASP A 119 -7.74 -8.27 -37.76
N TRP A 120 -8.44 -9.36 -38.12
CA TRP A 120 -8.15 -10.71 -37.66
C TRP A 120 -7.40 -11.51 -38.74
N LYS A 121 -6.26 -12.09 -38.37
CA LYS A 121 -5.61 -13.11 -39.21
C LYS A 121 -6.16 -14.49 -38.86
N GLU A 122 -6.55 -15.26 -39.88
CA GLU A 122 -7.26 -16.52 -39.69
C GLU A 122 -6.47 -17.55 -38.88
N ASN A 123 -5.17 -17.63 -39.13
CA ASN A 123 -4.24 -18.48 -38.38
C ASN A 123 -4.03 -18.05 -36.92
N HIS A 124 -4.41 -16.83 -36.53
CA HIS A 124 -4.33 -16.37 -35.14
C HIS A 124 -5.61 -16.67 -34.35
N LYS A 125 -6.78 -16.72 -35.00
CA LYS A 125 -8.08 -16.92 -34.34
C LYS A 125 -8.12 -18.24 -33.56
N SER A 126 -7.77 -19.34 -34.21
CA SER A 126 -7.78 -20.67 -33.59
C SER A 126 -6.86 -20.74 -32.38
N PHE A 127 -5.67 -20.14 -32.48
CA PHE A 127 -4.72 -20.12 -31.38
C PHE A 127 -5.24 -19.30 -30.19
N ILE A 128 -5.85 -18.13 -30.44
CA ILE A 128 -6.42 -17.29 -29.38
C ILE A 128 -7.55 -18.02 -28.64
N LEU A 129 -8.45 -18.68 -29.37
CA LEU A 129 -9.54 -19.47 -28.80
C LEU A 129 -9.01 -20.66 -27.99
N GLU A 130 -8.01 -21.38 -28.50
CA GLU A 130 -7.37 -22.50 -27.79
C GLU A 130 -6.74 -22.03 -26.48
N ARG A 131 -6.18 -20.82 -26.44
CA ARG A 131 -5.66 -20.19 -25.23
C ARG A 131 -6.76 -19.58 -24.34
N GLY A 132 -8.04 -19.78 -24.66
CA GLY A 132 -9.16 -19.35 -23.83
C GLY A 132 -9.40 -17.85 -23.83
N PHE A 133 -9.02 -17.14 -24.90
CA PHE A 133 -9.41 -15.74 -25.12
C PHE A 133 -10.54 -15.65 -26.16
N PRO A 134 -11.46 -14.69 -26.04
CA PRO A 134 -12.56 -14.53 -26.99
C PRO A 134 -12.10 -13.87 -28.29
N LEU A 135 -12.82 -14.13 -29.38
CA LEU A 135 -12.65 -13.41 -30.66
C LEU A 135 -13.44 -12.10 -30.69
N ASP A 136 -14.46 -11.94 -29.84
CA ASP A 136 -15.05 -10.64 -29.59
C ASP A 136 -14.34 -10.00 -28.40
N SER A 137 -13.60 -8.93 -28.66
CA SER A 137 -12.89 -8.19 -27.61
C SER A 137 -13.82 -7.54 -26.57
N ARG A 138 -15.13 -7.50 -26.82
CA ARG A 138 -16.17 -7.07 -25.86
C ARG A 138 -16.48 -8.15 -24.82
N ASP A 139 -16.15 -9.41 -25.10
CA ASP A 139 -16.36 -10.55 -24.20
C ASP A 139 -15.16 -10.78 -23.25
N LEU A 140 -14.15 -9.90 -23.30
CA LEU A 140 -13.07 -9.91 -22.33
C LEU A 140 -13.61 -9.65 -20.92
N ASN A 141 -13.07 -10.36 -19.92
CA ASN A 141 -13.59 -10.37 -18.55
C ASN A 141 -12.44 -10.54 -17.55
N ASP A 142 -12.77 -10.60 -16.26
CA ASP A 142 -11.77 -10.69 -15.19
C ASP A 142 -10.89 -11.94 -15.26
N THR A 143 -11.41 -13.07 -15.74
CA THR A 143 -10.59 -14.27 -15.97
C THR A 143 -9.53 -14.03 -17.04
N HIS A 144 -9.91 -13.38 -18.14
CA HIS A 144 -8.96 -12.99 -19.19
C HIS A 144 -7.95 -11.96 -18.67
N LEU A 145 -8.39 -10.99 -17.87
CA LEU A 145 -7.51 -10.00 -17.26
C LEU A 145 -6.51 -10.62 -16.28
N GLN A 146 -6.95 -11.54 -15.42
CA GLN A 146 -6.08 -12.29 -14.51
C GLN A 146 -5.01 -13.04 -15.29
N LYS A 147 -5.40 -13.64 -16.42
CA LYS A 147 -4.47 -14.35 -17.30
C LYS A 147 -3.43 -13.40 -17.89
N MET A 148 -3.85 -12.21 -18.35
CA MET A 148 -2.94 -11.16 -18.82
C MET A 148 -2.00 -10.66 -17.71
N LYS A 149 -2.50 -10.50 -16.48
CA LYS A 149 -1.72 -10.13 -15.29
C LYS A 149 -0.63 -11.16 -14.99
N ASN A 150 -1.01 -12.43 -14.94
CA ASN A 150 -0.09 -13.54 -14.72
C ASN A 150 1.01 -13.56 -15.78
N VAL A 151 0.65 -13.34 -17.05
CA VAL A 151 1.64 -13.25 -18.13
C VAL A 151 2.61 -12.10 -17.90
N ASN A 152 2.11 -10.90 -17.58
CA ASN A 152 2.97 -9.75 -17.31
C ASN A 152 3.96 -10.01 -16.18
N GLU A 153 3.48 -10.44 -15.01
CA GLU A 153 4.34 -10.67 -13.85
C GLU A 153 5.40 -11.76 -14.11
N ASN A 154 4.98 -12.90 -14.67
CA ASN A 154 5.89 -14.02 -14.91
C ASN A 154 6.91 -13.69 -16.01
N MET A 155 6.51 -13.02 -17.09
CA MET A 155 7.46 -12.59 -18.13
C MET A 155 8.47 -11.58 -17.59
N MET A 156 8.02 -10.60 -16.82
CA MET A 156 8.90 -9.62 -16.17
C MET A 156 9.88 -10.31 -15.22
N PHE A 157 9.39 -11.26 -14.42
CA PHE A 157 10.22 -12.07 -13.54
C PHE A 157 11.27 -12.89 -14.31
N TYR A 158 10.88 -13.64 -15.35
CA TYR A 158 11.82 -14.43 -16.15
C TYR A 158 12.92 -13.57 -16.79
N ILE A 159 12.55 -12.39 -17.31
CA ILE A 159 13.52 -11.45 -17.89
C ILE A 159 14.47 -10.90 -16.82
N ALA A 160 13.95 -10.53 -15.64
CA ALA A 160 14.77 -10.05 -14.53
C ALA A 160 15.77 -11.12 -14.06
N MET A 161 15.33 -12.38 -13.94
CA MET A 161 16.17 -13.50 -13.51
C MET A 161 17.38 -13.75 -14.42
N LEU A 162 17.27 -13.49 -15.73
CA LEU A 162 18.41 -13.56 -16.65
C LEU A 162 19.57 -12.62 -16.28
N SER A 163 19.31 -11.63 -15.44
CA SER A 163 20.29 -10.61 -15.03
C SER A 163 20.92 -10.92 -13.68
N PHE A 164 20.26 -11.76 -12.88
CA PHE A 164 20.78 -12.22 -11.58
C PHE A 164 21.63 -13.48 -11.72
N PHE A 165 21.36 -14.32 -12.73
CA PHE A 165 22.18 -15.48 -13.02
C PHE A 165 23.31 -15.10 -13.96
N ASP A 166 24.46 -14.75 -13.38
CA ASP A 166 25.71 -14.79 -14.12
C ASP A 166 25.90 -16.24 -14.60
N SER A 167 26.16 -16.40 -15.91
CA SER A 167 26.31 -17.68 -16.62
C SER A 167 27.31 -18.68 -15.99
N LYS A 168 28.02 -18.27 -14.94
CA LYS A 168 29.02 -19.04 -14.20
C LYS A 168 28.56 -19.54 -12.82
N SER A 169 27.43 -19.08 -12.27
CA SER A 169 26.99 -19.50 -10.92
C SER A 169 25.80 -20.44 -10.95
N LYS A 170 26.11 -21.74 -10.75
CA LYS A 170 25.24 -22.86 -10.33
C LYS A 170 24.04 -23.19 -11.22
N SER A 171 24.12 -24.38 -11.83
CA SER A 171 22.96 -25.09 -12.36
C SER A 171 21.94 -25.31 -11.24
N PHE A 172 20.74 -24.74 -11.38
CA PHE A 172 19.58 -25.24 -10.66
C PHE A 172 19.37 -26.70 -11.05
N SER A 173 18.97 -27.52 -10.08
CA SER A 173 18.71 -28.92 -10.36
C SER A 173 17.44 -28.99 -11.21
N ASN A 174 17.37 -29.92 -12.18
CA ASN A 174 16.17 -30.11 -13.02
C ASN A 174 14.89 -30.49 -12.23
N ASN A 175 14.95 -30.56 -10.89
CA ASN A 175 13.84 -30.84 -9.99
C ASN A 175 13.26 -29.58 -9.30
N ASP A 176 13.79 -28.39 -9.58
CA ASP A 176 13.23 -27.16 -9.02
C ASP A 176 11.86 -26.87 -9.64
N SER A 177 10.82 -26.75 -8.81
CA SER A 177 9.43 -26.51 -9.20
C SER A 177 9.29 -25.34 -10.18
N ILE A 178 8.36 -25.45 -11.14
CA ILE A 178 8.04 -24.37 -12.09
C ILE A 178 7.88 -23.04 -11.34
N ILE A 179 8.62 -22.02 -11.76
CA ILE A 179 8.53 -20.72 -11.09
C ILE A 179 7.32 -19.98 -11.65
N ARG A 180 6.30 -19.83 -10.80
CA ARG A 180 5.10 -19.02 -11.08
C ARG A 180 4.85 -18.02 -9.97
N THR A 181 4.66 -16.75 -10.35
CA THR A 181 3.98 -15.79 -9.48
C THR A 181 2.47 -15.90 -9.73
N ASN A 182 1.70 -16.12 -8.67
CA ASN A 182 0.24 -16.09 -8.71
C ASN A 182 -0.23 -14.96 -7.81
N VAL A 183 -0.42 -13.77 -8.40
CA VAL A 183 -1.00 -12.64 -7.67
C VAL A 183 -2.43 -12.44 -8.19
N ALA A 184 -3.40 -12.77 -7.35
CA ALA A 184 -4.82 -12.58 -7.65
C ALA A 184 -5.12 -11.11 -7.96
N LEU A 185 -6.09 -10.87 -8.83
CA LEU A 185 -6.73 -9.58 -9.00
C LEU A 185 -7.42 -9.21 -7.68
N PRO A 186 -7.31 -7.96 -7.22
CA PRO A 186 -8.10 -7.48 -6.09
C PRO A 186 -9.59 -7.71 -6.34
N GLU A 187 -10.31 -8.15 -5.30
CA GLU A 187 -11.78 -8.21 -5.32
C GLU A 187 -12.33 -6.80 -5.58
N ALA A 188 -13.27 -6.70 -6.51
CA ALA A 188 -13.88 -5.45 -6.94
C ALA A 188 -15.41 -5.54 -6.84
N ASP A 189 -15.92 -5.95 -5.68
CA ASP A 189 -17.38 -6.07 -5.45
C ASP A 189 -18.06 -4.72 -5.25
N GLY A 190 -17.28 -3.64 -5.11
CA GLY A 190 -17.75 -2.27 -4.87
C GLY A 190 -18.59 -2.10 -3.61
N ILE A 191 -18.50 -3.08 -2.71
CA ILE A 191 -19.12 -3.04 -1.41
C ILE A 191 -18.10 -2.44 -0.45
N ILE A 192 -18.36 -1.22 0.01
CA ILE A 192 -17.60 -0.66 1.12
C ILE A 192 -17.98 -1.44 2.38
N ARG A 193 -17.04 -2.24 2.87
CA ARG A 193 -17.18 -2.96 4.13
C ARG A 193 -16.98 -2.02 5.31
N LYS A 194 -17.62 -2.31 6.44
CA LYS A 194 -17.56 -1.47 7.64
C LYS A 194 -16.12 -1.25 8.10
N GLU A 195 -15.27 -2.26 7.95
CA GLU A 195 -13.86 -2.26 8.33
C GLU A 195 -13.01 -1.31 7.45
N GLN A 196 -13.47 -0.98 6.24
CA GLN A 196 -12.80 -0.09 5.30
C GLN A 196 -13.13 1.40 5.52
N LEU A 197 -14.27 1.69 6.17
CA LEU A 197 -14.77 3.06 6.39
C LEU A 197 -13.74 3.98 7.08
N PRO A 198 -13.05 3.56 8.16
CA PRO A 198 -12.04 4.42 8.77
C PRO A 198 -10.94 4.90 7.82
N GLN A 199 -10.46 4.01 6.95
CA GLN A 199 -9.39 4.35 6.02
C GLN A 199 -9.90 5.28 4.91
N LEU A 200 -11.12 5.07 4.42
CA LEU A 200 -11.74 5.95 3.43
C LEU A 200 -11.95 7.35 3.98
N ILE A 201 -12.47 7.46 5.20
CA ILE A 201 -12.66 8.75 5.89
C ILE A 201 -11.30 9.45 6.08
N TRP A 202 -10.28 8.71 6.54
CA TRP A 202 -8.93 9.26 6.71
C TRP A 202 -8.33 9.75 5.39
N ASN A 203 -8.50 8.99 4.30
CA ASN A 203 -8.03 9.39 2.98
C ASN A 203 -8.70 10.68 2.51
N ASN A 204 -10.00 10.87 2.79
CA ASN A 204 -10.68 12.13 2.51
C ASN A 204 -10.14 13.28 3.36
N LEU A 205 -9.93 13.09 4.67
CA LEU A 205 -9.28 14.09 5.52
C LEU A 205 -7.90 14.49 4.97
N LYS A 206 -7.10 13.52 4.53
CA LYS A 206 -5.80 13.80 3.92
C LYS A 206 -5.94 14.66 2.66
N ARG A 207 -6.89 14.34 1.76
CA ARG A 207 -7.14 15.15 0.56
C ARG A 207 -7.55 16.59 0.90
N ILE A 208 -8.36 16.78 1.94
CA ILE A 208 -8.73 18.12 2.40
C ILE A 208 -7.50 18.86 2.96
N ILE A 209 -6.65 18.19 3.73
CA ILE A 209 -5.39 18.77 4.23
C ILE A 209 -4.47 19.13 3.07
N ASP A 210 -4.30 18.26 2.07
CA ASP A 210 -3.49 18.53 0.88
C ASP A 210 -4.07 19.72 0.09
N ARG A 211 -5.40 19.87 0.04
CA ARG A 211 -6.06 21.05 -0.55
C ARG A 211 -5.78 22.32 0.24
N PHE A 212 -5.78 22.26 1.58
CA PHE A 212 -5.35 23.39 2.40
C PHE A 212 -3.88 23.73 2.21
N ASP A 213 -2.98 22.74 2.16
CA ASP A 213 -1.55 22.96 1.87
C ASP A 213 -1.42 23.77 0.56
N ILE A 214 -2.14 23.39 -0.52
CA ILE A 214 -2.16 24.16 -1.77
C ILE A 214 -2.73 25.58 -1.58
N LEU A 215 -3.90 25.74 -0.95
CA LEU A 215 -4.56 27.05 -0.85
C LEU A 215 -3.84 28.05 0.07
N PHE A 216 -3.04 27.57 1.03
CA PHE A 216 -2.26 28.42 1.94
C PHE A 216 -0.80 28.62 1.47
N GLU A 217 -0.24 27.72 0.65
CA GLU A 217 1.12 27.86 0.09
C GLU A 217 1.15 28.53 -1.28
N ASP A 218 0.17 28.28 -2.16
CA ASP A 218 0.02 29.02 -3.42
C ASP A 218 -0.68 30.36 -3.15
N ILE A 219 -0.22 31.44 -3.79
CA ILE A 219 -0.81 32.79 -3.78
C ILE A 219 -2.14 32.80 -4.58
N GLN A 220 -2.94 31.74 -4.48
CA GLN A 220 -4.35 31.83 -4.81
C GLN A 220 -5.00 32.52 -3.61
N ASN A 221 -5.83 33.53 -3.86
CA ASN A 221 -6.71 34.08 -2.84
C ASN A 221 -7.96 33.18 -2.82
N PRO A 222 -8.01 32.10 -2.03
CA PRO A 222 -9.22 31.32 -1.93
C PRO A 222 -10.36 32.23 -1.50
N THR A 223 -11.55 31.97 -2.03
CA THR A 223 -12.74 32.65 -1.50
C THR A 223 -12.97 32.19 -0.06
N ASN A 224 -13.48 33.07 0.79
CA ASN A 224 -13.86 32.70 2.16
C ASN A 224 -14.83 31.51 2.16
N ASP A 225 -15.72 31.41 1.16
CA ASP A 225 -16.70 30.34 1.03
C ASP A 225 -16.05 28.96 0.79
N GLU A 226 -15.00 28.87 -0.03
CA GLU A 226 -14.28 27.61 -0.26
C GLU A 226 -13.54 27.15 1.02
N LEU A 227 -12.91 28.08 1.74
CA LEU A 227 -12.24 27.78 3.00
C LEU A 227 -13.22 27.31 4.08
N LEU A 228 -14.38 27.98 4.18
CA LEU A 228 -15.44 27.61 5.12
C LEU A 228 -16.01 26.23 4.80
N TYR A 229 -16.28 25.94 3.52
CA TYR A 229 -16.74 24.63 3.07
C TYR A 229 -15.74 23.52 3.45
N LEU A 230 -14.45 23.71 3.15
CA LEU A 230 -13.41 22.73 3.52
C LEU A 230 -13.28 22.57 5.04
N ALA A 231 -13.46 23.65 5.81
CA ALA A 231 -13.43 23.59 7.27
C ALA A 231 -14.61 22.77 7.82
N GLU A 232 -15.82 22.96 7.30
CA GLU A 232 -17.00 22.18 7.67
C GLU A 232 -16.83 20.69 7.33
N GLU A 233 -16.40 20.38 6.11
CA GLU A 233 -16.13 19.00 5.68
C GLU A 233 -15.05 18.34 6.54
N SER A 234 -13.99 19.08 6.87
CA SER A 234 -12.91 18.58 7.74
C SER A 234 -13.43 18.17 9.12
N LEU A 235 -14.28 19.01 9.72
CA LEU A 235 -14.88 18.73 11.02
C LEU A 235 -15.83 17.54 10.96
N PHE A 236 -16.66 17.47 9.92
CA PHE A 236 -17.55 16.34 9.69
C PHE A 236 -16.78 15.01 9.59
N PHE A 237 -15.79 14.93 8.69
CA PHE A 237 -15.02 13.70 8.51
C PHE A 237 -14.18 13.35 9.74
N TRP A 238 -13.69 14.34 10.50
CA TRP A 238 -12.98 14.06 11.75
C TRP A 238 -13.89 13.43 12.81
N GLU A 239 -15.10 13.95 12.99
CA GLU A 239 -16.06 13.36 13.92
C GLU A 239 -16.49 11.95 13.49
N GLU A 240 -16.76 11.73 12.20
CA GLU A 240 -17.08 10.38 11.69
C GLU A 240 -15.89 9.42 11.85
N TYR A 241 -14.66 9.89 11.62
CA TYR A 241 -13.46 9.09 11.86
C TYR A 241 -13.37 8.63 13.32
N LYS A 242 -13.57 9.55 14.28
CA LYS A 242 -13.60 9.24 15.71
C LYS A 242 -14.69 8.21 16.04
N ARG A 243 -15.87 8.35 15.43
CA ARG A 243 -17.00 7.42 15.58
C ARG A 243 -16.65 6.01 15.11
N TYR A 244 -16.09 5.87 13.90
CA TYR A 244 -15.81 4.56 13.31
C TYR A 244 -14.58 3.85 13.89
N ARG A 245 -13.55 4.59 14.31
CA ARG A 245 -12.37 3.97 14.94
C ARG A 245 -12.59 3.62 16.42
N THR A 246 -13.70 4.03 17.03
CA THR A 246 -13.95 3.87 18.47
C THR A 246 -12.70 4.22 19.30
N ILE A 247 -12.05 5.34 18.97
CA ILE A 247 -11.07 5.93 19.89
C ILE A 247 -11.78 6.34 21.20
N GLY A 248 -13.13 6.38 21.22
CA GLY A 248 -13.95 6.74 22.38
C GLY A 248 -14.76 5.63 23.10
N GLU A 249 -15.11 4.51 22.47
CA GLU A 249 -16.04 3.54 23.11
C GLU A 249 -15.36 2.32 23.76
N SER A 250 -14.19 1.87 23.28
CA SER A 250 -13.49 0.71 23.86
C SER A 250 -12.32 1.08 24.78
N ILE A 251 -11.66 2.23 24.56
CA ILE A 251 -10.49 2.66 25.35
C ILE A 251 -10.77 4.03 25.98
N SER A 252 -10.94 4.07 27.30
CA SER A 252 -11.13 5.35 28.00
C SER A 252 -9.89 6.24 27.94
N LYS A 253 -10.08 7.57 27.92
CA LYS A 253 -8.98 8.57 28.00
C LYS A 253 -8.00 8.29 29.14
N LYS A 254 -8.51 7.87 30.30
CA LYS A 254 -7.69 7.47 31.46
C LYS A 254 -6.80 6.28 31.14
N SER A 255 -7.31 5.29 30.40
CA SER A 255 -6.54 4.14 29.95
C SER A 255 -5.42 4.54 28.99
N ILE A 256 -5.69 5.46 28.05
CA ILE A 256 -4.68 5.95 27.10
C ILE A 256 -3.51 6.62 27.83
N ILE A 257 -3.81 7.53 28.76
CA ILE A 257 -2.78 8.23 29.55
C ILE A 257 -1.95 7.24 30.36
N SER A 258 -2.60 6.33 31.09
CA SER A 258 -1.88 5.30 31.85
C SER A 258 -1.03 4.39 30.97
N SER A 259 -1.50 4.02 29.77
CA SER A 259 -0.73 3.22 28.82
C SER A 259 0.47 3.97 28.25
N LEU A 260 0.32 5.28 27.99
CA LEU A 260 1.41 6.14 27.56
C LEU A 260 2.53 6.22 28.61
N ASP A 261 2.17 6.41 29.88
CA ASP A 261 3.14 6.48 30.98
C ASP A 261 3.91 5.16 31.14
N ILE A 262 3.20 4.02 31.06
CA ILE A 262 3.83 2.69 31.12
C ILE A 262 4.79 2.48 29.95
N LEU A 263 4.38 2.78 28.71
CA LEU A 263 5.24 2.60 27.53
C LEU A 263 6.47 3.52 27.58
N LYS A 264 6.32 4.76 28.07
CA LYS A 264 7.43 5.68 28.31
C LYS A 264 8.44 5.08 29.27
N ASP A 265 7.98 4.60 30.43
CA ASP A 265 8.83 4.01 31.47
C ASP A 265 9.54 2.74 30.98
N LEU A 266 8.82 1.86 30.29
CA LEU A 266 9.39 0.63 29.71
C LEU A 266 10.51 0.96 28.72
N LEU A 267 10.28 1.91 27.82
CA LEU A 267 11.27 2.30 26.82
C LEU A 267 12.49 3.01 27.46
N GLN A 268 12.27 3.92 28.41
CA GLN A 268 13.36 4.61 29.13
C GLN A 268 14.20 3.65 29.97
N SER A 269 13.57 2.64 30.56
CA SER A 269 14.24 1.60 31.35
C SER A 269 14.83 0.48 30.49
N GLN A 270 14.71 0.57 29.16
CA GLN A 270 15.13 -0.45 28.19
C GLN A 270 14.55 -1.84 28.48
N CYS A 271 13.33 -1.88 29.02
CA CYS A 271 12.67 -3.10 29.45
C CYS A 271 11.84 -3.72 28.30
N PHE A 272 12.49 -4.47 27.42
CA PHE A 272 11.89 -5.05 26.22
C PHE A 272 11.47 -6.50 26.43
N MET A 273 10.46 -6.95 25.67
CA MET A 273 10.17 -8.37 25.53
C MET A 273 11.28 -9.06 24.73
N LYS A 274 11.65 -10.28 25.15
CA LYS A 274 12.71 -11.10 24.56
C LYS A 274 12.36 -11.68 23.19
N PHE A 275 11.08 -11.62 22.78
CA PHE A 275 10.59 -12.22 21.54
C PHE A 275 10.09 -11.14 20.56
N PRO A 276 10.26 -11.33 19.24
CA PRO A 276 9.69 -10.43 18.24
C PRO A 276 8.16 -10.46 18.29
N ILE A 277 7.49 -9.31 18.34
CA ILE A 277 6.06 -9.22 18.64
C ILE A 277 5.14 -9.69 17.48
N GLY A 278 5.73 -10.08 16.35
CA GLY A 278 5.02 -10.80 15.28
C GLY A 278 4.76 -12.29 15.56
N THR A 279 5.43 -12.90 16.56
CA THR A 279 5.27 -14.33 16.88
C THR A 279 4.22 -14.63 17.94
N ILE A 280 3.75 -13.62 18.68
CA ILE A 280 2.79 -13.79 19.78
C ILE A 280 1.50 -13.04 19.46
N ASN A 281 0.38 -13.77 19.42
CA ASN A 281 -0.93 -13.15 19.40
C ASN A 281 -1.20 -12.50 20.77
N LEU A 282 -0.95 -11.19 20.87
CA LEU A 282 -1.11 -10.39 22.10
C LEU A 282 -2.52 -10.43 22.68
N GLU A 283 -3.55 -10.58 21.84
CA GLU A 283 -4.94 -10.69 22.28
C GLU A 283 -5.15 -12.04 22.99
N THR A 284 -4.67 -13.12 22.38
CA THR A 284 -4.68 -14.45 23.01
C THR A 284 -3.83 -14.49 24.27
N LEU A 285 -2.71 -13.76 24.34
CA LEU A 285 -1.89 -13.69 25.54
C LEU A 285 -2.59 -12.92 26.67
N HIS A 286 -3.28 -11.83 26.36
CA HIS A 286 -4.09 -11.08 27.31
C HIS A 286 -5.21 -11.95 27.88
N ASP A 287 -5.95 -12.66 27.03
CA ASP A 287 -7.03 -13.54 27.47
C ASP A 287 -6.49 -14.70 28.33
N ASN A 288 -5.34 -15.29 27.97
CA ASN A 288 -4.71 -16.31 28.80
C ASN A 288 -4.15 -15.76 30.13
N CYS A 289 -3.62 -14.53 30.17
CA CYS A 289 -3.19 -13.91 31.43
C CYS A 289 -4.39 -13.63 32.35
N VAL A 290 -5.54 -13.28 31.79
CA VAL A 290 -6.77 -13.01 32.54
C VAL A 290 -7.50 -14.31 32.95
N GLU A 291 -7.52 -15.33 32.10
CA GLU A 291 -8.26 -16.58 32.31
C GLU A 291 -7.45 -17.69 32.99
N LYS A 292 -6.13 -17.76 32.76
CA LYS A 292 -5.27 -18.85 33.27
C LYS A 292 -4.40 -18.49 34.48
N ASN A 293 -4.58 -17.29 35.07
CA ASN A 293 -3.82 -16.84 36.23
C ASN A 293 -2.29 -17.02 36.07
N ILE A 294 -1.75 -16.67 34.89
CA ILE A 294 -0.30 -16.61 34.73
C ILE A 294 0.23 -15.63 35.77
N SER A 295 1.16 -16.09 36.62
CA SER A 295 1.74 -15.23 37.64
C SER A 295 2.54 -14.09 37.01
N ASP A 296 2.58 -12.93 37.67
CA ASP A 296 3.43 -11.81 37.23
C ASP A 296 4.89 -12.27 37.05
N GLU A 297 5.37 -13.18 37.89
CA GLU A 297 6.71 -13.75 37.82
C GLU A 297 6.96 -14.54 36.53
N GLU A 298 6.03 -15.43 36.15
CA GLU A 298 6.09 -16.17 34.88
C GLU A 298 5.99 -15.24 33.67
N PHE A 299 5.13 -14.22 33.73
CA PHE A 299 4.99 -13.25 32.65
C PHE A 299 6.27 -12.41 32.47
N PHE A 300 6.89 -11.95 33.56
CA PHE A 300 8.10 -11.13 33.50
C PHE A 300 9.35 -11.91 33.13
N THR A 301 9.33 -13.24 33.12
CA THR A 301 10.40 -14.02 32.46
C THR A 301 10.55 -13.68 30.98
N LEU A 302 9.49 -13.16 30.33
CA LEU A 302 9.48 -12.74 28.93
C LEU A 302 10.22 -11.41 28.70
N PHE A 303 10.59 -10.68 29.75
CA PHE A 303 11.24 -9.38 29.68
C PHE A 303 12.73 -9.48 30.01
N ASN A 304 13.52 -8.55 29.48
CA ASN A 304 14.96 -8.46 29.71
C ASN A 304 15.33 -7.79 31.06
N ALA A 305 14.36 -7.19 31.75
CA ALA A 305 14.56 -6.48 33.02
C ALA A 305 13.31 -6.54 33.90
N ALA A 306 13.46 -6.18 35.18
CA ALA A 306 12.35 -6.10 36.13
C ALA A 306 11.37 -4.98 35.76
N VAL A 307 10.07 -5.29 35.80
CA VAL A 307 9.00 -4.35 35.45
C VAL A 307 8.30 -3.90 36.74
N LYS A 308 8.09 -2.60 36.90
CA LYS A 308 7.41 -2.00 38.06
C LYS A 308 5.89 -2.21 38.05
N TYR A 309 5.33 -2.46 36.87
CA TYR A 309 3.90 -2.57 36.62
C TYR A 309 3.43 -4.02 36.71
N SER A 310 2.11 -4.24 36.85
CA SER A 310 1.56 -5.59 36.76
C SER A 310 1.61 -6.11 35.32
N ALA A 311 1.64 -7.44 35.13
CA ALA A 311 1.62 -8.04 33.79
C ALA A 311 0.41 -7.54 32.96
N LYS A 312 -0.74 -7.44 33.63
CA LYS A 312 -2.00 -6.96 33.06
C LYS A 312 -1.89 -5.53 32.55
N ASP A 313 -1.29 -4.62 33.31
CA ASP A 313 -1.17 -3.21 32.93
C ASP A 313 -0.20 -3.02 31.76
N VAL A 314 0.90 -3.78 31.75
CA VAL A 314 1.87 -3.79 30.65
C VAL A 314 1.23 -4.31 29.37
N LEU A 315 0.53 -5.43 29.42
CA LEU A 315 -0.17 -5.99 28.25
C LEU A 315 -1.21 -5.03 27.72
N LYS A 316 -2.02 -4.45 28.62
CA LYS A 316 -3.02 -3.46 28.24
C LYS A 316 -2.36 -2.24 27.58
N ALA A 317 -1.21 -1.79 28.07
CA ALA A 317 -0.49 -0.68 27.47
C ALA A 317 0.03 -0.99 26.07
N ILE A 318 0.62 -2.17 25.86
CA ILE A 318 1.10 -2.65 24.56
C ILE A 318 -0.07 -2.81 23.58
N ILE A 319 -1.18 -3.41 24.01
CA ILE A 319 -2.39 -3.59 23.17
C ILE A 319 -2.99 -2.24 22.77
N ASN A 320 -3.13 -1.30 23.71
CA ASN A 320 -3.61 0.05 23.41
C ASN A 320 -2.66 0.75 22.44
N GLY A 321 -1.35 0.64 22.65
CA GLY A 321 -0.33 1.18 21.76
C GLY A 321 -0.44 0.62 20.33
N LYS A 322 -0.57 -0.70 20.19
CA LYS A 322 -0.78 -1.39 18.90
C LYS A 322 -2.06 -0.90 18.22
N ASN A 323 -3.16 -0.88 18.96
CA ASN A 323 -4.45 -0.46 18.42
C ASN A 323 -4.38 0.98 17.92
N ILE A 324 -3.81 1.90 18.70
CA ILE A 324 -3.67 3.30 18.29
C ILE A 324 -2.68 3.44 17.13
N TYR A 325 -1.57 2.71 17.12
CA TYR A 325 -0.62 2.69 16.01
C TYR A 325 -1.27 2.26 14.69
N ASN A 326 -2.06 1.19 14.70
CA ASN A 326 -2.79 0.71 13.52
C ASN A 326 -3.93 1.66 13.12
N ASN A 327 -4.50 2.37 14.10
CA ASN A 327 -5.67 3.20 13.87
C ASN A 327 -5.32 4.64 13.49
N LEU A 328 -4.17 5.21 13.86
CA LEU A 328 -3.74 6.58 13.56
C LEU A 328 -2.59 6.59 12.54
N PRO A 329 -2.88 6.65 11.22
CA PRO A 329 -1.87 6.44 10.18
C PRO A 329 -0.79 7.52 10.13
N SER A 330 -1.16 8.78 10.38
CA SER A 330 -0.22 9.91 10.31
C SER A 330 -0.63 11.06 11.23
N LEU A 331 0.35 11.92 11.53
CA LEU A 331 0.12 13.16 12.28
C LEU A 331 -0.35 14.32 11.37
N SER A 332 -0.61 14.07 10.09
CA SER A 332 -1.05 15.12 9.14
C SER A 332 -2.30 15.85 9.64
N ILE A 333 -3.24 15.15 10.27
CA ILE A 333 -4.46 15.73 10.86
C ILE A 333 -4.17 16.78 11.94
N PHE A 334 -3.01 16.74 12.59
CA PHE A 334 -2.61 17.77 13.54
C PHE A 334 -2.49 19.16 12.88
N LYS A 335 -2.02 19.22 11.63
CA LYS A 335 -1.92 20.49 10.88
C LYS A 335 -3.30 21.14 10.75
N LEU A 336 -4.35 20.35 10.53
CA LEU A 336 -5.71 20.84 10.39
C LEU A 336 -6.13 21.67 11.61
N PHE A 337 -5.93 21.13 12.82
CA PHE A 337 -6.38 21.76 14.07
C PHE A 337 -5.46 22.86 14.59
N VAL A 338 -4.20 22.89 14.17
CA VAL A 338 -3.22 23.86 14.68
C VAL A 338 -2.87 24.95 13.68
N HIS A 339 -3.11 24.72 12.39
CA HIS A 339 -2.72 25.66 11.35
C HIS A 339 -3.91 26.19 10.54
N TYR A 340 -4.78 25.31 10.06
CA TYR A 340 -5.82 25.67 9.11
C TYR A 340 -7.09 26.17 9.78
N LEU A 341 -7.76 25.31 10.56
CA LEU A 341 -9.06 25.63 11.15
C LEU A 341 -9.04 26.86 12.06
N PRO A 342 -8.02 27.09 12.92
CA PRO A 342 -7.98 28.28 13.75
C PRO A 342 -7.96 29.62 13.00
N ARG A 343 -7.50 29.62 11.74
CA ARG A 343 -7.45 30.83 10.90
C ARG A 343 -8.77 31.08 10.17
N ILE A 344 -9.51 30.01 9.88
CA ILE A 344 -10.76 30.07 9.10
C ILE A 344 -11.95 30.30 10.03
N VAL A 345 -11.96 29.63 11.19
CA VAL A 345 -13.09 29.61 12.15
C VAL A 345 -12.57 29.88 13.58
N PRO A 346 -11.96 31.05 13.85
CA PRO A 346 -11.26 31.33 15.09
C PRO A 346 -12.13 31.25 16.35
N GLU A 347 -13.46 31.43 16.23
CA GLU A 347 -14.41 31.30 17.31
C GLU A 347 -14.48 29.88 17.93
N ARG A 348 -13.89 28.87 17.26
CA ARG A 348 -13.82 27.48 17.72
C ARG A 348 -12.44 27.07 18.24
N ASN A 349 -11.52 28.01 18.46
CA ASN A 349 -10.14 27.70 18.86
C ASN A 349 -10.01 26.82 20.10
N ASP A 350 -10.84 27.02 21.14
CA ASP A 350 -10.81 26.18 22.35
C ASP A 350 -11.06 24.70 22.02
N TYR A 351 -11.99 24.43 21.11
CA TYR A 351 -12.26 23.08 20.62
C TYR A 351 -11.07 22.55 19.81
N PHE A 352 -10.48 23.35 18.90
CA PHE A 352 -9.33 22.91 18.10
C PHE A 352 -8.09 22.62 18.95
N ILE A 353 -7.82 23.43 19.99
CA ILE A 353 -6.74 23.20 20.96
C ILE A 353 -6.94 21.87 21.67
N LYS A 354 -8.18 21.59 22.11
CA LYS A 354 -8.52 20.33 22.76
C LYS A 354 -8.29 19.12 21.84
N GLU A 355 -8.76 19.19 20.60
CA GLU A 355 -8.58 18.10 19.61
C GLU A 355 -7.09 17.91 19.25
N ALA A 356 -6.34 19.01 19.06
CA ALA A 356 -4.90 18.94 18.79
C ALA A 356 -4.11 18.25 19.92
N LYS A 357 -4.45 18.54 21.19
CA LYS A 357 -3.85 17.86 22.35
C LYS A 357 -4.18 16.37 22.38
N GLU A 358 -5.41 16.02 22.03
CA GLU A 358 -5.85 14.62 21.96
C GLU A 358 -5.13 13.85 20.85
N ILE A 359 -5.08 14.40 19.63
CA ILE A 359 -4.33 13.87 18.50
C ILE A 359 -2.86 13.67 18.86
N LEU A 360 -2.24 14.66 19.49
CA LEU A 360 -0.84 14.57 19.90
C LEU A 360 -0.64 13.44 20.92
N THR A 361 -1.53 13.29 21.88
CA THR A 361 -1.47 12.19 22.87
C THR A 361 -1.55 10.82 22.19
N LEU A 362 -2.46 10.66 21.23
CA LEU A 362 -2.61 9.43 20.45
C LEU A 362 -1.37 9.15 19.58
N PHE A 363 -0.76 10.20 19.03
CA PHE A 363 0.49 10.08 18.30
C PHE A 363 1.65 9.69 19.22
N GLU A 364 1.77 10.28 20.41
CA GLU A 364 2.79 9.93 21.39
C GLU A 364 2.73 8.43 21.69
N ILE A 365 1.57 7.91 22.11
CA ILE A 365 1.45 6.49 22.45
C ILE A 365 1.73 5.56 21.27
N SER A 366 1.29 5.93 20.06
CA SER A 366 1.61 5.21 18.81
C SER A 366 3.12 5.13 18.57
N ARG A 367 3.84 6.24 18.77
CA ARG A 367 5.30 6.27 18.57
C ARG A 367 6.05 5.54 19.68
N TYR A 368 5.68 5.72 20.95
CA TYR A 368 6.30 4.97 22.04
C TYR A 368 6.10 3.48 21.89
N TYR A 369 4.91 3.04 21.45
CA TYR A 369 4.68 1.66 21.06
C TYR A 369 5.63 1.25 19.94
N TYR A 370 5.70 1.97 18.82
CA TYR A 370 6.59 1.64 17.71
C TYR A 370 8.06 1.49 18.15
N HIS A 371 8.61 2.48 18.86
CA HIS A 371 9.98 2.44 19.37
C HIS A 371 10.20 1.29 20.37
N TYR A 372 9.18 0.96 21.18
CA TYR A 372 9.21 -0.19 22.06
C TYR A 372 9.31 -1.51 21.30
N ILE A 373 8.52 -1.68 20.23
CA ILE A 373 8.54 -2.89 19.38
C ILE A 373 9.87 -3.04 18.65
N GLU A 374 10.36 -1.95 18.04
CA GLU A 374 11.61 -1.93 17.29
C GLU A 374 12.86 -1.96 18.19
N GLN A 375 12.67 -1.85 19.51
CA GLN A 375 13.76 -1.67 20.48
C GLN A 375 14.67 -0.47 20.13
N ASP A 376 14.10 0.54 19.48
CA ASP A 376 14.81 1.74 19.06
C ASP A 376 14.93 2.71 20.24
N THR A 377 16.15 2.87 20.71
CA THR A 377 16.49 3.72 21.86
C THR A 377 16.64 5.20 21.50
N ASN A 378 16.35 5.62 20.26
CA ASN A 378 16.41 7.02 19.83
C ASN A 378 15.24 7.89 20.36
N ILE A 379 14.99 7.82 21.67
CA ILE A 379 13.94 8.56 22.38
C ILE A 379 14.15 10.08 22.30
N LEU A 380 15.40 10.53 22.21
CA LEU A 380 15.74 11.96 22.20
C LEU A 380 15.11 12.68 20.99
N ASN A 381 15.15 12.04 19.81
CA ASN A 381 14.55 12.61 18.60
C ASN A 381 13.02 12.60 18.65
N LEU A 382 12.42 11.55 19.22
CA LEU A 382 10.98 11.49 19.45
C LEU A 382 10.52 12.62 20.38
N ASN A 383 11.17 12.79 21.53
CA ASN A 383 10.81 13.83 22.51
C ASN A 383 10.94 15.23 21.92
N LYS A 384 12.01 15.53 21.17
CA LYS A 384 12.16 16.82 20.48
C LYS A 384 11.02 17.07 19.49
N THR A 385 10.62 16.04 18.75
CA THR A 385 9.52 16.12 17.80
C THR A 385 8.19 16.42 18.51
N ILE A 386 7.91 15.73 19.62
CA ILE A 386 6.72 15.95 20.45
C ILE A 386 6.68 17.39 21.01
N GLU A 387 7.78 17.87 21.58
CA GLU A 387 7.86 19.23 22.12
C GLU A 387 7.64 20.29 21.03
N SER A 388 8.20 20.09 19.83
CA SER A 388 7.94 20.97 18.69
C SER A 388 6.44 21.07 18.36
N TYR A 389 5.68 19.96 18.48
CA TYR A 389 4.23 20.00 18.29
C TYR A 389 3.50 20.68 19.46
N LYS A 390 3.91 20.47 20.70
CA LYS A 390 3.33 21.18 21.85
C LYS A 390 3.50 22.69 21.71
N ASP A 391 4.66 23.14 21.25
CA ASP A 391 4.90 24.56 21.02
C ASP A 391 3.98 25.14 19.94
N LYS A 392 3.66 24.38 18.89
CA LYS A 392 2.66 24.80 17.90
C LYS A 392 1.26 24.96 18.50
N ILE A 393 0.87 24.12 19.47
CA ILE A 393 -0.40 24.29 20.21
C ILE A 393 -0.37 25.58 21.05
N LYS A 394 0.74 25.91 21.72
CA LYS A 394 0.85 27.14 22.52
C LYS A 394 0.66 28.41 21.67
N ILE A 395 1.10 28.39 20.41
CA ILE A 395 0.94 29.52 19.50
C ILE A 395 -0.55 29.85 19.30
N ILE A 396 -1.42 28.85 19.13
CA ILE A 396 -2.86 29.06 18.96
C ILE A 396 -3.59 29.33 20.28
N GLU A 397 -3.01 28.96 21.43
CA GLU A 397 -3.53 29.32 22.77
C GLU A 397 -3.33 30.80 23.10
N THR A 398 -2.39 31.46 22.44
CA THR A 398 -2.15 32.89 22.65
C THR A 398 -3.17 33.67 21.83
N PRO A 399 -4.06 34.47 22.44
CA PRO A 399 -5.03 35.26 21.68
C PRO A 399 -4.28 36.14 20.69
N TYR A 400 -4.72 36.14 19.43
CA TYR A 400 -4.25 37.08 18.43
C TYR A 400 -4.53 38.48 18.97
N VAL A 401 -3.51 39.14 19.51
CA VAL A 401 -3.57 40.57 19.75
C VAL A 401 -3.56 41.18 18.35
N SER A 402 -4.73 41.56 17.85
CA SER A 402 -4.83 42.35 16.63
C SER A 402 -4.01 43.61 16.86
N ASN A 403 -2.84 43.70 16.24
CA ASN A 403 -2.22 45.00 16.04
C ASN A 403 -3.16 45.73 15.07
N GLU A 404 -3.97 46.63 15.63
CA GLU A 404 -4.76 47.62 14.89
C GLU A 404 -3.90 48.43 13.90
#